data_AF-A0A087G0P2-F1
#
_entry.id   AF-A0A087G0P2-F1
#
_cell.length_a   1.000
_cell.length_b   1.000
_cell.length_c   1.000
_cell.angle_alpha   90.00
_cell.angle_beta   90.00
_cell.angle_gamma   90.00
#
_symmetry.space_group_name_H-M   'P 1'
#
loop_
_entity.id
_entity.type
_entity.pdbx_description
1 polymer ?
#
loop_
_entity_poly.entity_id
_entity_poly.type
_entity_poly.pdbx_seq_one_letter_code
_entity_poly.pdbx_strand_id
1 'polypeptide(L)'
;NLQSLDLSQNRLSGEIPPQLGKLTFIARMNFSYNRLEGPIPQGTQIQSQNSSSFAENPGLCGAPLEDTCGGGGGEEEATKEEQDEEHEEKDQVLSWTAAAIAYVPGVVCGLTIAHIVTS
;
A
#
# COMPACT_ATOMS: atom_id res chain seq x y z
N ASN A 1 -14.00 -2.19 32.90
CA ASN A 1 -14.95 -2.70 31.90
C ASN A 1 -14.84 -1.89 30.64
N LEU A 2 -14.06 -2.38 29.68
CA LEU A 2 -13.97 -1.79 28.35
C LEU A 2 -14.95 -2.56 27.44
N GLN A 3 -15.89 -1.83 26.83
CA GLN A 3 -16.93 -2.42 25.97
C GLN A 3 -16.70 -2.14 24.49
N SER A 4 -15.97 -1.07 24.17
CA SER A 4 -15.67 -0.65 22.80
C SER A 4 -14.21 -0.23 22.73
N LEU A 5 -13.53 -0.67 21.69
CA LEU A 5 -12.16 -0.29 21.37
C LEU A 5 -12.09 0.13 19.91
N ASP A 6 -11.95 1.44 19.67
CA ASP A 6 -11.77 1.97 18.32
C ASP A 6 -10.33 2.44 18.17
N LEU A 7 -9.60 1.79 17.28
CA LEU A 7 -8.23 2.11 16.90
C LEU A 7 -8.14 2.39 15.40
N SER A 8 -9.27 2.63 14.74
CA SER A 8 -9.30 2.89 13.31
C SER A 8 -8.57 4.17 12.93
N GLN A 9 -8.13 4.27 11.66
CA GLN A 9 -7.47 5.45 11.10
C GLN A 9 -6.21 5.88 11.86
N ASN A 10 -5.38 4.91 12.20
CA ASN A 10 -4.10 5.16 12.84
C ASN A 10 -2.97 4.65 11.93
N ARG A 11 -1.74 4.77 12.43
CA ARG A 11 -0.54 4.24 11.76
C ARG A 11 0.03 3.04 12.50
N LEU A 12 -0.84 2.24 13.14
CA LEU A 12 -0.43 1.04 13.85
C LEU A 12 0.12 0.03 12.85
N SER A 13 1.17 -0.70 13.25
CA SER A 13 1.85 -1.67 12.40
C SER A 13 2.25 -2.90 13.22
N GLY A 14 2.60 -3.98 12.52
CA GLY A 14 2.86 -5.29 13.10
C GLY A 14 1.57 -6.09 13.32
N GLU A 15 1.68 -7.15 14.11
CA GLU A 15 0.61 -8.11 14.33
C GLU A 15 -0.41 -7.66 15.40
N ILE A 16 -1.66 -8.11 15.26
CA ILE A 16 -2.67 -7.95 16.30
C ILE A 16 -2.31 -8.90 17.46
N PRO A 17 -2.13 -8.42 18.70
CA PRO A 17 -1.74 -9.27 19.81
C PRO A 17 -2.84 -10.28 20.18
N PRO A 18 -2.56 -11.59 20.29
CA PRO A 18 -3.57 -12.60 20.62
C PRO A 18 -4.16 -12.43 22.03
N GLN A 19 -3.46 -11.71 22.91
CA GLN A 19 -3.94 -11.36 24.25
C GLN A 19 -5.20 -10.51 24.20
N LEU A 20 -5.44 -9.77 23.11
CA LEU A 20 -6.63 -8.95 22.93
C LEU A 20 -7.91 -9.82 22.83
N GLY A 21 -7.78 -11.08 22.40
CA GLY A 21 -8.85 -12.08 22.42
C GLY A 21 -9.28 -12.50 23.84
N LYS A 22 -8.50 -12.17 24.87
CA LYS A 22 -8.84 -12.45 26.28
C LYS A 22 -9.75 -11.37 26.89
N LEU A 23 -10.01 -10.28 26.18
CA LEU A 23 -10.88 -9.21 26.65
C LEU A 23 -12.35 -9.63 26.53
N THR A 24 -12.88 -10.28 27.57
CA THR A 24 -14.20 -10.91 27.58
C THR A 24 -15.38 -9.94 27.56
N PHE A 25 -15.18 -8.68 27.93
CA PHE A 25 -16.25 -7.68 28.04
C PHE A 25 -16.34 -6.71 26.86
N ILE A 26 -15.42 -6.84 25.89
CA ILE A 26 -15.45 -6.03 24.67
C ILE A 26 -16.52 -6.57 23.72
N ALA A 27 -17.39 -5.66 23.27
CA ALA A 27 -18.44 -5.93 22.30
C ALA A 27 -18.09 -5.41 20.89
N ARG A 28 -17.31 -4.32 20.79
CA ARG A 28 -16.91 -3.73 19.50
C ARG A 28 -15.42 -3.46 19.46
N MET A 29 -14.78 -3.89 18.38
CA MET A 29 -13.40 -3.54 18.06
C MET A 29 -13.30 -3.09 16.62
N ASN A 30 -12.59 -1.99 16.38
CA ASN A 30 -12.30 -1.50 15.03
C ASN A 30 -10.80 -1.22 14.89
N PHE A 31 -10.16 -1.90 13.95
CA PHE A 31 -8.73 -1.78 13.60
C PHE A 31 -8.53 -1.28 12.17
N SER A 32 -9.61 -0.90 11.48
CA SER A 32 -9.56 -0.51 10.07
C SER A 32 -8.65 0.69 9.80
N TYR A 33 -8.18 0.83 8.56
CA TYR A 33 -7.31 1.95 8.15
C TYR A 33 -6.05 2.05 9.03
N ASN A 34 -5.26 0.97 9.05
CA ASN A 34 -3.97 0.91 9.72
C ASN A 34 -2.94 0.23 8.78
N ARG A 35 -1.79 -0.16 9.31
CA ARG A 35 -0.76 -0.91 8.60
C ARG A 35 -0.48 -2.23 9.31
N LEU A 36 -1.51 -2.83 9.90
CA LEU A 36 -1.42 -4.10 10.60
C LEU A 36 -1.19 -5.23 9.59
N GLU A 37 -0.46 -6.24 10.02
CA GLU A 37 -0.03 -7.35 9.17
C GLU A 37 -0.12 -8.70 9.90
N GLY A 38 -0.07 -9.78 9.13
CA GLY A 38 -0.10 -11.14 9.64
C GLY A 38 -1.50 -11.70 9.90
N PRO A 39 -1.59 -12.87 10.54
CA PRO A 39 -2.85 -13.55 10.76
C PRO A 39 -3.71 -12.84 11.82
N ILE A 40 -5.01 -12.70 11.55
CA ILE A 40 -5.97 -12.27 12.55
C ILE A 40 -6.04 -13.34 13.67
N PRO A 41 -5.77 -12.98 14.94
CA PRO A 41 -5.74 -13.94 16.02
C PRO A 41 -7.08 -14.64 16.22
N GLN A 42 -7.00 -15.96 16.45
CA GLN A 42 -8.16 -16.76 16.80
C GLN A 42 -8.60 -16.38 18.22
N GLY A 43 -9.88 -16.04 18.37
CA GLY A 43 -10.43 -15.58 19.64
C GLY A 43 -11.88 -15.19 19.48
N THR A 44 -12.70 -15.53 20.47
CA THR A 44 -14.16 -15.36 20.40
C THR A 44 -14.56 -13.92 20.09
N GLN A 45 -13.86 -12.93 20.66
CA GLN A 45 -14.25 -11.53 20.48
C GLN A 45 -13.67 -10.91 19.20
N ILE A 46 -12.45 -11.28 18.80
CA ILE A 46 -11.80 -10.73 17.60
C ILE A 46 -12.49 -11.29 16.34
N GLN A 47 -12.72 -12.60 16.30
CA GLN A 47 -13.31 -13.24 15.13
C GLN A 47 -14.83 -13.03 15.00
N SER A 48 -15.49 -12.57 16.06
CA SER A 48 -16.89 -12.16 15.99
C SER A 48 -17.07 -10.73 15.44
N GLN A 49 -15.99 -9.98 15.23
CA GLN A 49 -16.08 -8.69 14.57
C GLN A 49 -16.32 -8.87 13.07
N ASN A 50 -16.90 -7.85 12.45
CA ASN A 50 -17.14 -7.84 11.01
C ASN A 50 -15.82 -7.62 10.24
N SER A 51 -15.72 -8.13 9.00
CA SER A 51 -14.55 -7.91 8.13
C SER A 51 -14.20 -6.43 7.95
N SER A 52 -15.20 -5.54 7.94
CA SER A 52 -15.00 -4.07 7.91
C SER A 52 -14.16 -3.54 9.06
N SER A 53 -14.16 -4.20 10.21
CA SER A 53 -13.33 -3.82 11.37
C SER A 53 -11.83 -4.07 11.15
N PHE A 54 -11.47 -4.79 10.08
CA PHE A 54 -10.09 -5.08 9.70
C PHE A 54 -9.76 -4.54 8.30
N ALA A 55 -10.69 -3.85 7.64
CA ALA A 55 -10.52 -3.29 6.30
C ALA A 55 -9.33 -2.32 6.24
N GLU A 56 -8.77 -2.14 5.04
CA GLU A 56 -7.66 -1.20 4.81
C GLU A 56 -6.44 -1.53 5.69
N ASN A 57 -6.12 -2.81 5.79
CA ASN A 57 -4.88 -3.36 6.34
C ASN A 57 -4.38 -4.46 5.38
N PRO A 58 -3.62 -4.12 4.34
CA PRO A 58 -3.31 -5.03 3.23
C PRO A 58 -2.46 -6.24 3.64
N GLY A 59 -1.78 -6.18 4.79
CA GLY A 59 -1.00 -7.30 5.32
C GLY A 59 -1.79 -8.27 6.19
N LEU A 60 -3.06 -7.99 6.53
CA LEU A 60 -3.87 -8.88 7.36
C LEU A 60 -4.45 -10.03 6.54
N CYS A 61 -4.52 -11.20 7.15
CA CYS A 61 -5.14 -12.37 6.54
C CYS A 61 -5.86 -13.23 7.59
N GLY A 62 -6.71 -14.14 7.13
CA GLY A 62 -7.49 -15.07 7.95
C GLY A 62 -8.84 -14.51 8.37
N ALA A 63 -9.72 -15.39 8.85
CA ALA A 63 -11.08 -15.02 9.23
C ALA A 63 -11.10 -13.88 10.28
N PRO A 64 -11.95 -12.85 10.10
CA PRO A 64 -13.12 -12.80 9.21
C PRO A 64 -12.85 -12.29 7.77
N LEU A 65 -11.59 -12.08 7.37
CA LEU A 65 -11.25 -11.76 5.98
C LEU A 65 -11.29 -13.02 5.10
N GLU A 66 -11.53 -12.83 3.80
CA GLU A 66 -11.51 -13.91 2.80
C GLU A 66 -10.08 -14.33 2.44
N ASP A 67 -9.10 -13.46 2.70
CA ASP A 67 -7.69 -13.74 2.45
C ASP A 67 -7.18 -14.88 3.33
N THR A 68 -6.58 -15.88 2.71
CA THR A 68 -6.01 -17.03 3.43
C THR A 68 -4.53 -16.80 3.74
N CYS A 69 -4.14 -17.00 4.99
CA CYS A 69 -2.74 -16.90 5.40
C CYS A 69 -1.96 -18.11 4.86
N GLY A 70 -1.24 -17.94 3.75
CA GLY A 70 -0.57 -19.07 3.09
C GLY A 70 0.06 -18.73 1.75
N GLY A 71 0.80 -17.62 1.67
CA GLY A 71 1.83 -17.34 0.66
C GLY A 71 1.47 -17.63 -0.79
N GLY A 72 0.80 -16.67 -1.45
CA GLY A 72 0.73 -16.63 -2.91
C GLY A 72 -0.49 -15.90 -3.47
N GLY A 73 -0.56 -14.58 -3.30
CA GLY A 73 -1.54 -13.75 -3.98
C GLY A 73 -1.70 -12.38 -3.34
N GLY A 74 -1.39 -11.33 -4.09
CA GLY A 74 -1.33 -9.91 -3.69
C GLY A 74 0.13 -9.46 -3.60
N GLU A 75 0.90 -9.42 -4.69
CA GLU A 75 0.81 -8.36 -5.70
C GLU A 75 0.26 -7.06 -5.10
N GLU A 76 1.20 -6.15 -4.86
CA GLU A 76 0.99 -4.76 -4.49
C GLU A 76 0.05 -4.07 -5.48
N GLU A 77 -1.26 -4.16 -5.26
CA GLU A 77 -2.16 -3.09 -5.70
C GLU A 77 -2.19 -2.03 -4.62
N ALA A 78 -1.13 -1.21 -4.61
CA ALA A 78 -1.18 0.11 -4.02
C ALA A 78 -2.10 0.99 -4.89
N THR A 79 -3.40 0.93 -4.61
CA THR A 79 -4.37 1.90 -5.10
C THR A 79 -3.97 3.27 -4.57
N LYS A 80 -3.27 4.04 -5.41
CA LYS A 80 -3.05 5.47 -5.20
C LYS A 80 -4.38 6.17 -5.48
N GLU A 81 -5.05 6.65 -4.44
CA GLU A 81 -5.92 7.83 -4.57
C GLU A 81 -5.55 8.89 -3.53
N GLU A 82 -4.95 9.94 -4.07
CA GLU A 82 -5.23 11.36 -3.86
C GLU A 82 -5.38 11.88 -2.42
N GLN A 83 -4.27 12.44 -1.91
CA GLN A 83 -4.30 13.68 -1.15
C GLN A 83 -3.52 14.73 -1.93
N ASP A 84 -4.26 15.55 -2.69
CA ASP A 84 -3.84 16.90 -3.04
C ASP A 84 -3.58 17.68 -1.74
N GLU A 85 -2.38 18.21 -1.55
CA GLU A 85 -2.06 19.61 -1.85
C GLU A 85 -0.53 19.87 -1.72
N GLU A 86 0.01 20.32 -2.85
CA GLU A 86 1.20 21.15 -3.07
C GLU A 86 2.57 20.71 -2.51
N HIS A 87 3.39 20.07 -3.38
CA HIS A 87 4.77 20.54 -3.59
C HIS A 87 5.34 20.10 -4.97
N GLU A 88 5.70 21.13 -5.75
CA GLU A 88 6.61 21.23 -6.90
C GLU A 88 7.13 19.99 -7.68
N GLU A 89 6.86 20.05 -8.99
CA GLU A 89 7.48 19.41 -10.17
C GLU A 89 8.73 18.52 -9.98
N LYS A 90 8.60 17.23 -10.37
CA LYS A 90 9.40 16.50 -11.39
C LYS A 90 9.43 14.99 -11.08
N ASP A 91 8.42 14.25 -11.55
CA ASP A 91 8.54 12.81 -11.74
C ASP A 91 8.76 12.52 -13.22
N GLN A 92 9.96 12.07 -13.58
CA GLN A 92 10.18 11.25 -14.77
C GLN A 92 11.46 10.43 -14.57
N VAL A 93 11.33 9.34 -13.81
CA VAL A 93 12.25 8.20 -13.92
C VAL A 93 11.96 7.51 -15.25
N LEU A 94 12.39 8.15 -16.35
CA LEU A 94 12.34 7.57 -17.68
C LEU A 94 13.49 6.58 -17.80
N SER A 95 13.11 5.32 -17.80
CA SER A 95 13.98 4.17 -18.01
C SER A 95 14.89 4.41 -19.22
N TRP A 96 16.20 4.40 -18.96
CA TRP A 96 17.32 4.43 -19.89
C TRP A 96 17.20 3.48 -21.11
N THR A 97 16.25 2.55 -21.13
CA THR A 97 15.93 1.71 -22.30
C THR A 97 15.37 2.51 -23.48
N ALA A 98 14.78 3.70 -23.24
CA ALA A 98 14.40 4.64 -24.30
C ALA A 98 15.60 5.32 -25.00
N ALA A 99 16.76 5.39 -24.32
CA ALA A 99 17.95 6.05 -24.85
C ALA A 99 18.61 5.26 -26.01
N ALA A 100 18.39 3.95 -26.10
CA ALA A 100 19.02 3.09 -27.10
C ALA A 100 18.36 3.15 -28.50
N ILE A 101 17.13 3.65 -28.63
CA ILE A 101 16.38 3.70 -29.90
C ILE A 101 16.54 5.06 -30.63
N ALA A 102 17.08 6.09 -29.95
CA ALA A 102 17.20 7.44 -30.51
C ALA A 102 18.51 7.72 -31.29
N TYR A 103 19.37 6.73 -31.54
CA TYR A 103 20.69 6.96 -32.14
C TYR A 103 20.76 6.95 -33.67
N VAL A 104 19.63 7.10 -34.39
CA VAL A 104 19.63 6.92 -35.85
C VAL A 104 19.21 8.15 -36.68
N PRO A 105 18.39 9.13 -36.22
CA PRO A 105 18.18 10.36 -37.01
C PRO A 105 19.00 11.58 -36.53
N GLY A 106 19.44 11.63 -35.27
CA GLY A 106 20.01 12.84 -34.65
C GLY A 106 21.40 13.25 -35.13
N VAL A 107 22.19 12.31 -35.66
CA VAL A 107 23.57 12.59 -36.11
C VAL A 107 23.60 13.31 -37.47
N VAL A 108 22.56 13.17 -38.29
CA VAL A 108 22.50 13.79 -39.62
C VAL A 108 22.15 15.29 -39.55
N CYS A 109 21.30 15.69 -38.59
CA CYS A 109 20.95 17.12 -38.42
C CYS A 109 22.06 17.95 -37.76
N GLY A 110 22.92 17.35 -36.93
CA GLY A 110 24.04 18.07 -36.31
C GLY A 110 25.13 18.48 -37.30
N LEU A 111 25.40 17.65 -38.31
CA LEU A 111 26.46 17.90 -39.31
C LEU A 111 26.10 18.99 -40.33
N THR A 112 24.81 19.24 -40.59
CA THR A 112 24.37 20.31 -41.51
C THR A 112 24.47 21.70 -40.88
N ILE A 113 24.17 21.82 -39.58
CA ILE A 113 24.23 23.09 -38.85
C ILE A 113 25.69 23.54 -38.65
N ALA A 114 26.62 22.62 -38.40
CA ALA A 114 28.04 22.94 -38.23
C ALA A 114 28.70 23.51 -39.51
N HIS A 115 28.28 23.05 -40.69
CA HIS A 115 28.76 23.56 -41.98
C HIS A 115 28.25 24.97 -42.31
N ILE A 116 27.08 25.37 -41.78
CA ILE A 116 26.50 26.71 -41.99
C ILE A 116 27.20 27.75 -41.10
N VAL A 117 27.63 27.37 -39.89
CA VAL A 117 28.28 28.28 -38.94
C VAL A 117 29.76 28.52 -39.25
N THR A 118 30.40 27.66 -40.04
CA THR A 118 31.85 27.73 -40.34
C THR A 118 32.16 28.26 -41.75
N SER A 119 31.16 28.75 -42.51
CA SER A 119 31.36 29.41 -43.81
C SER A 119 31.28 30.92 -43.73
#